data_AF-A0A838YKT1-F1
#
_entry.id   AF-A0A838YKT1-F1
#
_cell.length_a   1.000
_cell.length_b   1.000
_cell.length_c   1.000
_cell.angle_alpha   90.00
_cell.angle_beta   90.00
_cell.angle_gamma   90.00
#
_symmetry.space_group_name_H-M   'P 1'
#
loop_
_entity.id
_entity.type
_entity.pdbx_description
1 polymer ?
#
loop_
_entity_poly.entity_id
_entity_poly.type
_entity_poly.pdbx_seq_one_letter_code
_entity_poly.pdbx_strand_id
1 'polypeptide(L)'
;MIFSRLFLEIETFGIDGGLEIAIGIFSLLLFALSITAYRNTGIKKILFAAAAFGLFGIQILVDSLESYAGLIPEDIADVVVSLITFTILILFFIAIVKKR
;
A
#
# COMPACT_ATOMS: atom_id res chain seq x y z
N MET A 1 -19.22 13.26 -15.54
CA MET A 1 -18.16 13.60 -14.55
C MET A 1 -16.96 12.66 -14.63
N ILE A 2 -17.14 11.34 -14.79
CA ILE A 2 -16.05 10.34 -14.94
C ILE A 2 -15.03 10.73 -16.03
N PHE A 3 -15.51 11.10 -17.22
CA PHE A 3 -14.63 11.48 -18.35
C PHE A 3 -13.75 12.72 -18.07
N SER A 4 -14.22 13.64 -17.23
CA SER A 4 -13.47 14.84 -16.86
C SER A 4 -12.40 14.57 -15.80
N ARG A 5 -12.62 13.57 -14.92
CA ARG A 5 -11.61 13.11 -13.96
C ARG A 5 -10.51 12.32 -14.67
N LEU A 6 -10.88 11.41 -15.57
CA LEU A 6 -9.92 10.68 -16.41
C LEU A 6 -9.06 11.61 -17.28
N PHE A 7 -9.62 12.71 -17.80
CA PHE A 7 -8.86 13.67 -18.60
C PHE A 7 -7.90 14.52 -17.76
N LEU A 8 -8.28 14.88 -16.53
CA LEU A 8 -7.42 15.59 -15.57
C LEU A 8 -6.28 14.72 -15.03
N GLU A 9 -6.54 13.45 -14.74
CA GLU A 9 -5.49 12.47 -14.36
C GLU A 9 -4.48 12.24 -15.49
N ILE A 10 -4.95 12.23 -16.74
CA ILE A 10 -4.08 12.06 -17.91
C ILE A 10 -3.19 13.30 -18.15
N GLU A 11 -3.64 14.51 -17.81
CA GLU A 11 -2.78 15.70 -17.81
C GLU A 11 -1.73 15.70 -16.67
N THR A 12 -2.01 15.00 -15.57
CA THR A 12 -1.06 14.82 -14.44
C THR A 12 -0.16 13.59 -14.56
N PHE A 13 0.05 13.02 -15.76
CA PHE A 13 1.18 12.11 -16.05
C PHE A 13 2.55 12.82 -15.96
N GLY A 14 2.73 13.65 -14.93
CA GLY A 14 4.02 14.13 -14.46
C GLY A 14 4.66 13.12 -13.51
N ILE A 15 5.56 13.62 -12.67
CA ILE A 15 6.40 12.83 -11.75
C ILE A 15 5.55 11.96 -10.78
N ASP A 16 4.34 12.40 -10.46
CA ASP A 16 3.49 11.80 -9.42
C ASP A 16 2.98 10.40 -9.79
N GLY A 17 2.44 10.20 -11.00
CA GLY A 17 1.98 8.86 -11.43
C GLY A 17 3.12 7.84 -11.60
N GLY A 18 4.31 8.29 -12.00
CA GLY A 18 5.49 7.44 -12.09
C GLY A 18 5.98 6.98 -10.70
N LEU A 19 5.92 7.86 -9.71
CA LEU A 19 6.24 7.53 -8.32
C LEU A 19 5.24 6.55 -7.72
N GLU A 20 3.94 6.73 -7.96
CA GLU A 20 2.91 5.84 -7.44
C GLU A 20 3.07 4.40 -7.93
N ILE A 21 3.32 4.23 -9.25
CA ILE A 21 3.60 2.91 -9.83
C ILE A 21 4.88 2.31 -9.23
N ALA A 22 5.94 3.11 -9.09
CA ALA A 22 7.19 2.65 -8.50
C ALA A 22 6.98 2.17 -7.05
N ILE A 23 6.27 2.97 -6.23
CA ILE A 23 5.90 2.65 -4.86
C ILE A 23 5.11 1.34 -4.81
N GLY A 24 4.16 1.13 -5.72
CA GLY A 24 3.42 -0.12 -5.83
C GLY A 24 4.30 -1.32 -6.15
N ILE A 25 5.18 -1.21 -7.14
CA ILE A 25 6.13 -2.28 -7.48
C ILE A 25 7.06 -2.59 -6.31
N PHE A 26 7.63 -1.56 -5.67
CA PHE A 26 8.52 -1.73 -4.53
C PHE A 26 7.80 -2.37 -3.34
N SER A 27 6.54 -2.02 -3.08
CA SER A 27 5.76 -2.63 -2.00
C SER A 27 5.58 -4.14 -2.18
N LEU A 28 5.24 -4.58 -3.40
CA LEU A 28 5.08 -6.00 -3.73
C LEU A 28 6.41 -6.74 -3.69
N LEU A 29 7.48 -6.11 -4.15
CA LEU A 29 8.83 -6.65 -4.07
C LEU A 29 9.23 -6.85 -2.59
N LEU A 30 9.05 -5.85 -1.74
CA LEU A 30 9.35 -5.92 -0.31
C LEU A 30 8.48 -6.95 0.41
N PHE A 31 7.21 -7.08 0.01
CA PHE A 31 6.33 -8.14 0.49
C PHE A 31 6.88 -9.54 0.17
N ALA A 32 7.22 -9.78 -1.11
CA ALA A 32 7.78 -11.04 -1.57
C ALA A 32 9.13 -11.37 -0.90
N LEU A 33 10.00 -10.36 -0.75
CA LEU A 33 11.27 -10.51 -0.02
C LEU A 33 11.04 -10.82 1.45
N SER A 34 10.08 -10.15 2.10
CA SER A 34 9.75 -10.41 3.51
C SER A 34 9.24 -11.83 3.70
N ILE A 35 8.37 -12.32 2.83
CA ILE A 35 7.92 -13.72 2.85
C ILE A 35 9.11 -14.68 2.65
N THR A 36 9.97 -14.39 1.68
CA THR A 36 11.15 -15.22 1.38
C THR A 36 12.11 -15.27 2.58
N ALA A 37 12.38 -14.12 3.21
CA ALA A 37 13.21 -14.01 4.40
C ALA A 37 12.58 -14.73 5.61
N TYR A 38 11.26 -14.67 5.77
CA TYR A 38 10.56 -15.45 6.80
C TYR A 38 10.74 -16.96 6.58
N ARG A 39 10.58 -17.44 5.34
CA ARG A 39 10.77 -18.85 5.00
C ARG A 39 12.20 -19.33 5.24
N ASN A 40 13.20 -18.49 4.96
CA ASN A 40 14.61 -18.86 5.09
C ASN A 40 15.14 -18.75 6.53
N THR A 41 14.65 -17.80 7.32
CA THR A 41 15.20 -17.51 8.66
C THR A 41 14.32 -18.00 9.81
N GLY A 42 13.02 -18.25 9.56
CA GLY A 42 12.05 -18.61 10.59
C GLY A 42 11.73 -17.51 11.60
N ILE A 43 12.22 -16.28 11.40
CA ILE A 43 12.06 -15.20 12.37
C ILE A 43 10.65 -14.59 12.24
N LYS A 44 9.83 -14.79 13.27
CA LYS A 44 8.41 -14.37 13.30
C LYS A 44 8.22 -12.86 13.13
N LYS A 45 9.20 -12.04 13.53
CA LYS A 45 9.14 -10.58 13.35
C LYS A 45 9.01 -10.15 11.88
N ILE A 46 9.58 -10.93 10.95
CA ILE A 46 9.53 -10.65 9.52
C ILE A 46 8.09 -10.80 8.97
N LEU A 47 7.28 -11.65 9.60
CA LEU A 47 5.88 -11.81 9.21
C LEU A 47 5.06 -10.52 9.42
N PHE A 48 5.39 -9.73 10.46
CA PHE A 48 4.73 -8.44 10.68
C PHE A 48 5.14 -7.40 9.63
N ALA A 49 6.42 -7.38 9.25
CA ALA A 49 6.89 -6.54 8.13
C ALA A 49 6.25 -6.97 6.81
N ALA A 50 6.14 -8.28 6.54
CA ALA A 50 5.40 -8.79 5.38
C ALA A 50 3.93 -8.34 5.43
N ALA A 51 3.23 -8.50 6.55
CA ALA A 51 1.86 -8.04 6.68
C ALA A 51 1.72 -6.53 6.42
N ALA A 52 2.66 -5.72 6.91
CA ALA A 52 2.69 -4.27 6.66
C ALA A 52 2.88 -3.94 5.17
N PHE A 53 3.84 -4.57 4.49
CA PHE A 53 4.03 -4.37 3.04
C PHE A 53 2.85 -4.86 2.21
N GLY A 54 2.19 -5.95 2.63
CA GLY A 54 0.98 -6.44 1.98
C GLY A 54 -0.20 -5.48 2.15
N LEU A 55 -0.41 -4.94 3.35
CA LEU A 55 -1.41 -3.91 3.61
C LEU A 55 -1.14 -2.62 2.84
N PHE A 56 0.12 -2.25 2.69
CA PHE A 56 0.50 -1.10 1.87
C PHE A 56 0.16 -1.33 0.39
N GLY A 57 0.35 -2.55 -0.13
CA GLY A 57 -0.15 -2.92 -1.46
C GLY A 57 -1.67 -2.80 -1.59
N ILE A 58 -2.42 -3.20 -0.54
CA ILE A 58 -3.89 -3.03 -0.52
C ILE A 58 -4.26 -1.55 -0.50
N GLN A 59 -3.55 -0.71 0.24
CA GLN A 59 -3.77 0.74 0.29
C GLN A 59 -3.73 1.35 -1.11
N ILE A 60 -2.67 1.05 -1.87
CA ILE A 60 -2.52 1.52 -3.26
C ILE A 60 -3.67 1.04 -4.15
N LEU A 61 -4.16 -0.18 -3.94
CA LEU A 61 -5.32 -0.66 -4.70
C LEU A 61 -6.59 0.10 -4.34
N VAL A 62 -6.79 0.49 -3.09
CA VAL A 62 -7.93 1.33 -2.68
C VAL A 62 -7.83 2.71 -3.32
N ASP A 63 -6.66 3.35 -3.23
CA ASP A 63 -6.39 4.65 -3.86
C ASP A 63 -6.62 4.60 -5.38
N SER A 64 -6.17 3.52 -6.03
CA SER A 64 -6.39 3.28 -7.47
C SER A 64 -7.87 3.05 -7.82
N LEU A 65 -8.64 2.33 -6.98
CA LEU A 65 -10.06 2.08 -7.21
C LEU A 65 -10.92 3.34 -7.04
N GLU A 66 -10.53 4.22 -6.12
CA GLU A 66 -11.12 5.54 -5.97
C GLU A 66 -10.79 6.43 -7.18
N SER A 67 -9.51 6.59 -7.48
CA SER A 67 -9.01 7.54 -8.48
C SER A 67 -9.43 7.15 -9.90
N TYR A 68 -9.19 5.90 -10.29
CA TYR A 68 -9.42 5.44 -11.67
C TYR A 68 -10.82 4.88 -11.91
N ALA A 69 -11.40 4.18 -10.93
CA ALA A 69 -12.64 3.44 -11.12
C ALA A 69 -13.86 4.17 -10.52
N GLY A 70 -13.66 5.15 -9.63
CA GLY A 70 -14.73 5.89 -8.96
C GLY A 70 -15.73 4.97 -8.24
N LEU A 71 -15.29 3.78 -7.83
CA LEU A 71 -16.16 2.72 -7.29
C LEU A 71 -16.47 2.93 -5.80
N ILE A 72 -15.68 3.77 -5.13
CA ILE A 72 -15.78 4.04 -3.70
C ILE A 72 -15.90 5.57 -3.52
N PRO A 73 -16.81 6.06 -2.66
CA PRO A 73 -16.84 7.48 -2.30
C PRO A 73 -15.53 7.92 -1.66
N GLU A 74 -15.03 9.09 -2.06
CA GLU A 74 -13.79 9.75 -1.58
C GLU A 74 -13.70 9.77 -0.04
N ASP A 75 -14.75 10.25 0.63
CA ASP A 75 -14.83 10.27 2.11
C ASP A 75 -14.63 8.90 2.76
N ILE A 76 -15.08 7.83 2.11
CA ILE A 76 -14.95 6.45 2.62
C ILE A 76 -13.55 5.92 2.34
N ALA A 77 -13.02 6.17 1.14
CA ALA A 77 -11.69 5.76 0.74
C ALA A 77 -10.63 6.39 1.66
N ASP A 78 -10.70 7.69 1.92
CA ASP A 78 -9.81 8.42 2.84
C ASP A 78 -9.75 7.81 4.24
N VAL A 79 -10.92 7.44 4.79
CA VAL A 79 -11.02 6.81 6.12
C VAL A 79 -10.39 5.42 6.08
N VAL A 80 -10.66 4.63 5.04
CA VAL A 80 -10.08 3.29 4.88
C VAL A 80 -8.56 3.36 4.74
N VAL A 81 -8.04 4.27 3.93
CA VAL A 81 -6.61 4.50 3.70
C VAL A 81 -5.91 4.94 4.99
N SER A 82 -6.54 5.84 5.75
CA SER A 82 -6.05 6.27 7.06
C SER A 82 -5.97 5.10 8.07
N LEU A 83 -6.98 4.22 8.10
CA LEU A 83 -6.99 3.03 8.95
C LEU A 83 -5.93 2.01 8.54
N ILE A 84 -5.72 1.82 7.24
CA ILE A 84 -4.66 0.95 6.72
C ILE A 84 -3.30 1.50 7.12
N THR A 85 -3.06 2.81 6.93
CA THR A 85 -1.83 3.49 7.33
C THR A 85 -1.55 3.30 8.82
N PHE A 86 -2.56 3.52 9.67
CA PHE A 86 -2.45 3.29 11.11
C PHE A 86 -2.07 1.84 11.44
N THR A 87 -2.69 0.88 10.77
CA THR A 87 -2.41 -0.56 10.95
C THR A 87 -0.99 -0.92 10.52
N ILE A 88 -0.51 -0.36 9.42
CA ILE A 88 0.87 -0.52 8.92
C ILE A 88 1.87 -0.03 9.96
N LEU A 89 1.65 1.15 10.54
CA LEU A 89 2.52 1.71 11.59
C LEU A 89 2.57 0.79 12.83
N ILE A 90 1.42 0.29 13.28
CA ILE A 90 1.36 -0.67 14.39
C ILE A 90 2.16 -1.93 14.05
N LEU A 91 1.96 -2.49 12.86
CA LEU A 91 2.65 -3.70 12.42
C LEU A 91 4.17 -3.51 12.36
N PHE A 92 4.65 -2.39 11.82
CA PHE A 92 6.08 -2.06 11.82
C PHE A 92 6.61 -1.90 13.23
N PHE A 93 5.89 -1.22 14.12
CA PHE A 93 6.30 -1.06 15.50
C PHE A 93 6.38 -2.42 16.23
N ILE A 94 5.40 -3.29 16.02
CA ILE A 94 5.43 -4.67 16.55
C ILE A 94 6.61 -5.44 15.97
N ALA A 95 6.89 -5.31 14.67
CA ALA A 95 8.03 -5.98 14.02
C ALA A 95 9.37 -5.58 14.67
N ILE A 96 9.48 -4.34 15.17
CA ILE A 96 10.67 -3.80 15.85
C ILE A 96 10.72 -4.23 17.31
N VAL A 97 9.62 -4.07 18.05
CA VAL A 97 9.57 -4.28 19.52
C VAL A 97 9.55 -5.76 19.88
N LYS A 98 9.01 -6.62 19.01
CA LYS A 98 8.87 -8.05 19.32
C LYS A 98 10.24 -8.71 19.47
N LYS A 99 10.55 -9.07 20.72
CA LYS A 99 11.77 -9.79 21.09
C LYS A 99 11.62 -11.28 20.73
N ARG A 100 11.99 -11.62 19.49
CA ARG A 100 11.92 -12.92 18.77
C ARG A 100 10.64 -13.18 17.97
#